data_AF-A0A3D0GL10-F1
#
_entry.id   AF-A0A3D0GL10-F1
#
_cell.length_a   1.000
_cell.length_b   1.000
_cell.length_c   1.000
_cell.angle_alpha   90.00
_cell.angle_beta   90.00
_cell.angle_gamma   90.00
#
_symmetry.space_group_name_H-M   'P 1'
#
loop_
_entity.id
_entity.type
_entity.pdbx_description
1 polymer ?
#
loop_
_entity_poly.entity_id
_entity_poly.type
_entity_poly.pdbx_seq_one_letter_code
_entity_poly.pdbx_strand_id
1 'polypeptide(L)'
;MISHTSPQWQSCEWQSLLQTAIRDSDTLLKALGLAAAKDQIRPLANPDFPILAPLPFVARMKQGDPNDPLLLQVLATYQEVETAAEGLLDPLNEAAFTPVPGLIHKYHGRVLLLTSGRCAINCRYCFRRHSDYSAT
;
A
#
# COMPACT_ATOMS: atom_id res chain seq x y z
N MET A 1 36.14 4.06 -2.17
CA MET A 1 35.06 5.07 -2.23
C MET A 1 34.42 4.96 -3.60
N ILE A 2 33.19 4.45 -3.68
CA ILE A 2 32.43 4.45 -4.94
C ILE A 2 31.83 5.84 -5.06
N SER A 3 32.30 6.63 -6.03
CA SER A 3 31.72 7.94 -6.32
C SER A 3 30.30 7.72 -6.85
N HIS A 4 29.30 8.12 -6.08
CA HIS A 4 27.92 8.20 -6.57
C HIS A 4 27.88 9.28 -7.65
N THR A 5 27.85 8.87 -8.92
CA THR A 5 27.52 9.78 -10.03
C THR A 5 26.01 9.95 -10.03
N SER A 6 25.49 10.84 -9.19
CA SER A 6 24.07 11.18 -9.21
C SER A 6 23.74 11.82 -10.57
N PRO A 7 22.87 11.20 -11.39
CA PRO A 7 22.48 11.78 -12.66
C PRO A 7 21.73 13.10 -12.41
N GLN A 8 22.13 14.16 -13.10
CA GLN A 8 21.65 15.53 -12.93
C GLN A 8 20.13 15.72 -13.17
N TRP A 9 19.44 14.67 -13.61
CA TRP A 9 17.99 14.61 -13.85
C TRP A 9 17.19 13.95 -12.72
N GLN A 10 17.83 13.43 -11.66
CA GLN A 10 17.12 12.91 -10.50
C GLN A 10 16.67 14.05 -9.58
N SER A 11 15.51 14.64 -9.88
CA SER A 11 14.82 15.52 -8.93
C SER A 11 14.13 14.66 -7.86
N CYS A 12 14.54 14.88 -6.61
CA CYS A 12 14.15 14.15 -5.38
C CYS A 12 14.32 12.62 -5.49
N GLU A 13 15.32 12.09 -4.77
CA GLU A 13 15.51 10.65 -4.67
C GLU A 13 14.23 9.96 -4.15
N TRP A 14 13.77 8.93 -4.86
CA TRP A 14 12.55 8.18 -4.50
C TRP A 14 12.60 7.66 -3.06
N GLN A 15 13.80 7.37 -2.55
CA GLN A 15 14.04 7.00 -1.16
C GLN A 15 13.53 8.07 -0.20
N SER A 16 13.75 9.35 -0.50
CA SER A 16 13.27 10.48 0.30
C SER A 16 11.74 10.60 0.25
N LEU A 17 11.15 10.40 -0.92
CA LEU A 17 9.68 10.37 -1.09
C LEU A 17 9.03 9.24 -0.28
N LEU A 18 9.67 8.07 -0.21
CA LEU A 18 9.17 6.96 0.60
C LEU A 18 9.39 7.18 2.10
N GLN A 19 10.50 7.80 2.51
CA GLN A 19 10.75 8.13 3.91
C GLN A 19 9.67 9.10 4.44
N THR A 20 9.33 10.11 3.65
CA THR A 20 8.35 11.16 4.00
C THR A 20 6.89 10.80 3.70
N ALA A 21 6.62 9.58 3.22
CA ALA A 21 5.27 9.14 2.92
C ALA A 21 4.34 9.15 4.16
N ILE A 22 3.08 9.52 3.94
CA ILE A 22 2.04 9.51 4.97
C ILE A 22 1.69 8.06 5.32
N ARG A 23 1.57 7.76 6.63
CA ARG A 23 1.38 6.40 7.16
C ARG A 23 0.19 6.21 8.09
N ASP A 24 -0.55 7.27 8.35
CA ASP A 24 -1.71 7.27 9.23
C ASP A 24 -2.89 8.02 8.60
N SER A 25 -4.09 7.59 8.97
CA SER A 25 -5.34 8.12 8.41
C SER A 25 -5.54 9.59 8.75
N ASP A 26 -5.11 10.02 9.94
CA ASP A 26 -5.35 11.38 10.42
C ASP A 26 -4.53 12.41 9.67
N THR A 27 -3.24 12.13 9.44
CA THR A 27 -2.36 12.97 8.63
C THR A 27 -2.83 13.03 7.18
N LEU A 28 -3.30 11.91 6.61
CA LEU A 28 -3.84 11.87 5.26
C LEU A 28 -5.11 12.73 5.13
N LEU A 29 -6.08 12.54 6.03
CA LEU A 29 -7.33 13.32 6.02
C LEU A 29 -7.07 14.81 6.27
N LYS A 30 -6.14 15.16 7.16
CA LYS A 30 -5.73 16.55 7.39
C LYS A 30 -5.11 17.17 6.12
N ALA A 31 -4.24 16.44 5.43
CA ALA A 31 -3.61 16.89 4.18
C ALA A 31 -4.60 17.12 3.03
N LEU A 32 -5.79 16.52 3.11
CA LEU A 32 -6.87 16.67 2.13
C LEU A 32 -7.99 17.60 2.57
N GLY A 33 -7.89 18.23 3.75
CA GLY A 33 -8.95 19.08 4.29
C GLY A 33 -10.21 18.30 4.73
N LEU A 34 -10.08 17.00 5.02
CA LEU A 34 -11.18 16.08 5.34
C LEU A 34 -11.30 15.76 6.83
N ALA A 35 -10.60 16.49 7.71
CA ALA A 35 -10.65 16.25 9.15
C ALA A 35 -12.07 16.34 9.74
N ALA A 36 -12.91 17.24 9.22
CA ALA A 36 -14.31 17.38 9.64
C ALA A 36 -15.22 16.24 9.12
N ALA A 37 -14.81 15.53 8.06
CA ALA A 37 -15.55 14.41 7.49
C ALA A 37 -15.19 13.07 8.16
N LYS A 38 -14.36 13.07 9.20
CA LYS A 38 -13.86 11.85 9.86
C LYS A 38 -14.99 10.94 10.35
N ASP A 39 -16.08 11.50 10.86
CA ASP A 39 -17.23 10.72 11.34
C ASP A 39 -17.99 10.03 10.20
N GLN A 40 -18.08 10.66 9.03
CA GLN A 40 -18.68 10.07 7.83
C GLN A 40 -17.78 8.98 7.23
N ILE A 41 -16.49 9.26 7.15
CA ILE A 41 -15.49 8.40 6.52
C ILE A 41 -15.20 7.16 7.38
N ARG A 42 -15.29 7.31 8.71
CA ARG A 42 -14.95 6.27 9.71
C ARG A 42 -13.58 5.62 9.40
N PRO A 43 -12.48 6.39 9.41
CA PRO A 43 -11.16 5.81 9.16
C PRO A 43 -10.77 4.86 10.29
N LEU A 44 -10.04 3.81 9.94
CA LEU A 44 -9.46 2.89 10.92
C LEU A 44 -8.22 3.56 11.53
N ALA A 45 -8.15 3.62 12.86
CA ALA A 45 -7.05 4.29 13.57
C ALA A 45 -5.74 3.49 13.48
N ASN A 46 -5.82 2.18 13.66
CA ASN A 46 -4.68 1.26 13.65
C ASN A 46 -4.99 0.07 12.71
N PRO A 47 -4.88 0.24 11.39
CA PRO A 47 -5.10 -0.85 10.45
C PRO A 47 -3.93 -1.84 10.46
N ASP A 48 -4.22 -3.15 10.43
CA ASP A 48 -3.20 -4.21 10.31
C ASP A 48 -2.36 -4.07 9.03
N PHE A 49 -2.97 -3.58 7.95
CA PHE A 49 -2.27 -3.18 6.73
C PHE A 49 -2.12 -1.66 6.73
N PRO A 50 -0.92 -1.12 7.00
CA PRO A 50 -0.73 0.31 7.24
C PRO A 50 -0.99 1.13 5.98
N ILE A 51 -1.34 2.39 6.17
CA ILE A 51 -1.37 3.35 5.07
C ILE A 51 0.07 3.61 4.61
N LEU A 52 0.26 3.74 3.30
CA LEU A 52 1.51 4.22 2.72
C LEU A 52 1.15 5.03 1.48
N ALA A 53 1.23 6.36 1.60
CA ALA A 53 0.88 7.28 0.53
C ALA A 53 1.96 8.38 0.41
N PRO A 54 2.87 8.28 -0.58
CA PRO A 54 3.86 9.31 -0.85
C PRO A 54 3.21 10.65 -1.19
N LEU A 55 3.81 11.77 -0.80
CA LEU A 55 3.26 13.11 -1.04
C LEU A 55 2.91 13.40 -2.51
N PRO A 56 3.70 12.98 -3.53
CA PRO A 56 3.30 13.16 -4.93
C PRO A 56 2.05 12.39 -5.34
N PHE A 57 1.72 11.28 -4.66
CA PHE A 57 0.47 10.56 -4.88
C PHE A 57 -0.70 11.31 -4.24
N VAL A 58 -0.53 11.77 -3.00
CA VAL A 58 -1.53 12.57 -2.27
C VAL A 58 -1.84 13.88 -3.00
N ALA A 59 -0.85 14.52 -3.61
CA ALA A 59 -1.02 15.76 -4.37
C ALA A 59 -1.92 15.61 -5.61
N ARG A 60 -2.20 14.38 -6.06
CA ARG A 60 -3.12 14.09 -7.17
C ARG A 60 -4.57 13.93 -6.72
N MET A 61 -4.81 13.82 -5.42
CA MET A 61 -6.16 13.69 -4.86
C MET A 61 -6.87 15.04 -4.87
N LYS A 62 -8.18 15.02 -5.10
CA LYS A 62 -9.03 16.18 -5.01
C LYS A 62 -9.25 16.59 -3.54
N GLN A 63 -8.81 17.79 -3.20
CA GLN A 63 -8.98 18.38 -1.88
C GLN A 63 -10.46 18.50 -1.51
N GLY A 64 -10.80 18.15 -0.27
CA GLY A 64 -12.17 18.20 0.26
C GLY A 64 -13.13 17.17 -0.32
N ASP A 65 -12.68 16.22 -1.15
CA ASP A 65 -13.54 15.19 -1.73
C ASP A 65 -13.33 13.83 -1.02
N PRO A 66 -14.27 13.41 -0.14
CA PRO A 66 -14.17 12.11 0.53
C PRO A 66 -14.33 10.92 -0.44
N ASN A 67 -14.81 11.16 -1.66
CA ASN A 67 -15.01 10.14 -2.69
C ASN A 67 -13.91 10.16 -3.76
N ASP A 68 -12.80 10.87 -3.52
CA ASP A 68 -11.67 10.87 -4.45
C ASP A 68 -11.18 9.44 -4.72
N PRO A 69 -11.07 9.02 -5.99
CA PRO A 69 -10.77 7.63 -6.32
C PRO A 69 -9.35 7.20 -5.89
N LEU A 70 -8.40 8.12 -5.71
CA LEU A 70 -7.06 7.79 -5.20
C LEU A 70 -7.08 7.68 -3.67
N LEU A 71 -7.88 8.50 -2.98
CA LEU A 71 -8.10 8.38 -1.54
C LEU A 71 -8.69 7.02 -1.18
N LEU A 72 -9.75 6.61 -1.89
CA LEU A 72 -10.43 5.32 -1.67
C LEU A 72 -9.49 4.11 -1.86
N GLN A 73 -8.41 4.27 -2.63
CA GLN A 73 -7.43 3.21 -2.85
C GLN A 73 -6.44 3.04 -1.70
N VAL A 74 -6.27 4.02 -0.80
CA VAL A 74 -5.22 3.98 0.24
C VAL A 74 -5.73 4.19 1.66
N LEU A 75 -6.87 4.85 1.85
CA LEU A 75 -7.42 5.10 3.17
C LEU A 75 -8.03 3.84 3.77
N ALA A 76 -7.54 3.43 4.94
CA ALA A 76 -8.14 2.35 5.69
C ALA A 76 -9.41 2.82 6.40
N THR A 77 -10.53 2.13 6.23
CA THR A 77 -11.82 2.47 6.86
C THR A 77 -12.43 1.26 7.57
N TYR A 78 -13.39 1.49 8.47
CA TYR A 78 -14.11 0.41 9.16
C TYR A 78 -14.88 -0.51 8.22
N GLN A 79 -15.24 -0.04 7.01
CA GLN A 79 -15.92 -0.84 6.00
C GLN A 79 -15.11 -2.10 5.62
N GLU A 80 -13.78 -2.03 5.66
CA GLU A 80 -12.93 -3.18 5.37
C GLU A 80 -13.06 -4.30 6.40
N VAL A 81 -13.29 -3.94 7.67
CA VAL A 81 -13.46 -4.91 8.77
C VAL A 81 -14.87 -5.49 8.72
N GLU A 82 -15.87 -4.65 8.45
CA GLU A 82 -17.28 -5.07 8.33
C GLU A 82 -17.49 -6.05 7.15
N THR A 83 -16.73 -5.90 6.06
CA THR A 83 -16.79 -6.77 4.88
C THR A 83 -15.94 -8.04 5.02
N ALA A 84 -15.06 -8.14 6.02
CA ALA A 84 -14.07 -9.20 6.15
C ALA A 84 -14.62 -10.59 6.50
N ALA A 85 -15.93 -10.73 6.77
CA ALA A 85 -16.54 -12.00 7.16
C ALA A 85 -16.37 -13.14 6.13
N GLU A 86 -16.03 -12.82 4.87
CA GLU A 86 -15.92 -13.80 3.78
C GLU A 86 -14.55 -13.79 3.04
N GLY A 87 -13.57 -12.98 3.50
CA GLY A 87 -12.30 -12.81 2.81
C GLY A 87 -11.29 -13.94 3.07
N LEU A 88 -10.88 -14.68 2.03
CA LEU A 88 -9.77 -15.63 2.12
C LEU A 88 -8.43 -14.88 2.32
N LEU A 89 -7.61 -15.30 3.29
CA LEU A 89 -6.29 -14.73 3.55
C LEU A 89 -5.33 -14.86 2.35
N ASP A 90 -5.44 -15.96 1.62
CA ASP A 90 -4.70 -16.25 0.39
C ASP A 90 -5.71 -16.62 -0.73
N PRO A 91 -6.33 -15.62 -1.38
CA PRO A 91 -7.37 -15.86 -2.37
C PRO A 91 -6.87 -16.58 -3.62
N LEU A 92 -5.55 -16.62 -3.84
CA LEU A 92 -4.93 -17.26 -4.99
C LEU A 92 -4.29 -18.62 -4.65
N ASN A 93 -4.35 -19.05 -3.38
CA ASN A 93 -3.72 -20.26 -2.86
C ASN A 93 -2.22 -20.33 -3.23
N GLU A 94 -1.52 -19.20 -3.21
CA GLU A 94 -0.11 -19.11 -3.58
C GLU A 94 0.80 -19.89 -2.63
N ALA A 95 0.43 -19.97 -1.34
CA ALA A 95 1.19 -20.71 -0.35
C ALA A 95 1.38 -22.19 -0.76
N ALA A 96 0.33 -22.83 -1.29
CA ALA A 96 0.39 -24.22 -1.74
C ALA A 96 1.29 -24.45 -2.97
N PHE A 97 1.61 -23.39 -3.72
CA PHE A 97 2.44 -23.44 -4.93
C PHE A 97 3.79 -22.72 -4.74
N THR A 98 4.23 -22.54 -3.49
CA THR A 98 5.50 -21.88 -3.16
C THR A 98 6.52 -22.93 -2.67
N PRO A 99 7.25 -23.62 -3.58
CA PRO A 99 8.19 -24.68 -3.20
C PRO A 99 9.39 -24.17 -2.39
N VAL A 100 9.77 -22.91 -2.61
CA VAL A 100 10.79 -22.18 -1.84
C VAL A 100 10.31 -20.75 -1.65
N PRO A 101 10.73 -20.07 -0.56
CA PRO A 101 10.31 -18.70 -0.33
C PRO A 101 10.61 -17.76 -1.51
N GLY A 102 9.67 -16.86 -1.80
CA GLY A 102 9.79 -15.92 -2.91
C GLY A 102 9.52 -16.50 -4.31
N LEU A 103 9.39 -17.82 -4.50
CA LEU A 103 9.11 -18.42 -5.81
C LEU A 103 7.76 -19.12 -5.82
N ILE A 104 6.84 -18.66 -6.67
CA ILE A 104 5.52 -19.27 -6.87
C ILE A 104 5.49 -20.00 -8.22
N HIS A 105 5.22 -21.30 -8.22
CA HIS A 105 5.14 -22.16 -9.41
C HIS A 105 3.75 -22.83 -9.50
N LYS A 106 2.72 -22.03 -9.76
CA LYS A 106 1.33 -22.50 -9.88
C LYS A 106 1.00 -23.10 -11.26
N TYR A 107 1.67 -22.64 -12.31
CA TYR A 107 1.35 -23.01 -13.68
C TYR A 107 2.55 -23.64 -14.38
N HIS A 108 2.28 -24.65 -15.20
CA HIS A 108 3.33 -25.28 -16.02
C HIS A 108 4.02 -24.26 -16.93
N GLY A 109 5.35 -24.35 -17.03
CA GLY A 109 6.18 -23.56 -17.94
C GLY A 109 6.44 -22.12 -17.51
N ARG A 110 6.03 -21.69 -16.31
CA ARG A 110 6.32 -20.34 -15.79
C ARG A 110 6.34 -20.29 -14.26
N VAL A 111 7.17 -19.39 -13.73
CA VAL A 111 7.24 -19.08 -12.30
C VAL A 111 7.05 -17.58 -12.08
N LEU A 112 6.57 -17.20 -10.91
CA LEU A 112 6.59 -15.83 -10.41
C LEU A 112 7.65 -15.74 -9.31
N LEU A 113 8.60 -14.82 -9.47
CA LEU A 113 9.63 -14.52 -8.48
C LEU A 113 9.29 -13.19 -7.79
N LEU A 114 9.08 -13.24 -6.47
CA LEU A 114 8.91 -12.08 -5.61
C LEU A 114 10.28 -11.59 -5.18
N THR A 115 10.73 -10.48 -5.76
CA THR A 115 12.06 -9.89 -5.46
C THR A 115 12.03 -8.92 -4.28
N SER A 116 10.84 -8.43 -3.92
CA SER A 116 10.63 -7.48 -2.84
C SER A 116 9.18 -7.54 -2.37
N GLY A 117 8.97 -7.52 -1.05
CA GLY A 117 7.67 -7.31 -0.44
C GLY A 117 7.30 -5.85 -0.18
N ARG A 118 8.13 -4.92 -0.65
CA ARG A 118 7.97 -3.49 -0.37
C ARG A 118 7.23 -2.82 -1.53
N CYS A 119 6.11 -2.18 -1.23
CA CYS A 119 5.38 -1.34 -2.17
C CYS A 119 5.70 0.14 -1.94
N ALA A 120 5.48 0.97 -2.95
CA ALA A 120 5.54 2.43 -2.81
C ALA A 120 4.22 3.01 -2.27
N ILE A 121 3.12 2.27 -2.46
CA ILE A 121 1.77 2.60 -1.99
C ILE A 121 1.12 1.31 -1.49
N ASN A 122 0.41 1.39 -0.36
CA ASN A 122 -0.36 0.27 0.17
C ASN A 122 -1.83 0.37 -0.26
N CYS A 123 -2.15 -0.31 -1.37
CA CYS A 123 -3.51 -0.32 -1.91
C CYS A 123 -4.47 -1.14 -1.05
N ARG A 124 -5.67 -0.62 -0.75
CA ARG A 124 -6.70 -1.33 0.05
C ARG A 124 -7.22 -2.60 -0.62
N TYR A 125 -7.11 -2.68 -1.94
CA TYR A 125 -7.48 -3.84 -2.75
C TYR A 125 -6.29 -4.80 -3.00
N CYS A 126 -5.19 -4.69 -2.25
CA CYS A 126 -4.05 -5.59 -2.38
C CYS A 126 -4.39 -7.02 -1.91
N PHE A 127 -4.46 -7.97 -2.85
CA PHE A 127 -4.69 -9.39 -2.53
C PHE A 127 -3.51 -10.06 -1.80
N ARG A 128 -2.34 -9.41 -1.78
CA ARG A 128 -1.12 -9.87 -1.09
C ARG A 128 -0.86 -9.14 0.23
N ARG A 129 -1.86 -8.48 0.80
CA ARG A 129 -1.71 -7.72 2.06
C ARG A 129 -1.38 -8.60 3.26
N HIS A 130 -1.71 -9.89 3.21
CA HIS A 130 -1.43 -10.88 4.25
C HIS A 130 -0.26 -11.80 3.90
N SER A 131 0.45 -11.55 2.80
CA SER A 131 1.59 -12.37 2.40
C SER A 131 2.76 -12.16 3.37
N ASP A 132 3.41 -13.26 3.76
CA ASP A 132 4.62 -13.20 4.57
C ASP A 132 5.83 -12.81 3.70
N TYR A 133 6.14 -11.53 3.70
CA TYR A 133 7.30 -11.00 3.00
C TYR A 133 8.61 -11.15 3.78
N SER A 134 8.57 -11.59 5.04
CA SER A 134 9.77 -11.82 5.84
C SER A 134 10.50 -13.11 5.46
N ALA A 135 9.81 -14.00 4.75
CA ALA A 135 10.38 -15.23 4.21
C ALA A 135 11.20 -15.03 2.92
N THR A 136 11.17 -13.84 2.30
CA THR A 136 11.90 -13.55 1.05
C THR A 136 13.41 -13.47 1.22
#